data_AF-A0AAD9D8G2-F1
#
_entry.id   AF-A0AAD9D8G2-F1
#
_cell.length_a   1.000
_cell.length_b   1.000
_cell.length_c   1.000
_cell.angle_alpha   90.00
_cell.angle_beta   90.00
_cell.angle_gamma   90.00
#
_symmetry.space_group_name_H-M   'P 1'
#
loop_
_entity.id
_entity.type
_entity.pdbx_description
1 polymer ?
#
loop_
_entity_poly.entity_id
_entity_poly.type
_entity_poly.pdbx_seq_one_letter_code
_entity_poly.pdbx_strand_id
1 'polypeptide(L)'
;MQEEDEKKVEEGPFSDPQSVEEASPLNETIEATESNLREKFAEVGGFEALADDPDEHRQGFAIPNTSEEIADAGKRWGDGSWQMKLLKIINSDFVQRFLVVLLVLDVLVLFVELVSVGAFFPLSQLVVRDAISCCPPESGYVSSAEKEEGHRFLGGGGSTEICAYPLEETGYKAGYDYSKYPGIHVAHTALYSTTLVILSSFLLELLALVYLLGPKQFFKQVTYVVDLVIVAMSLSLEILLKHASKEVLSVIPGILIIFRVWRFVRIGHGLVASTYELQQHKLHLAVSYIEELEERVKKYEDEPTRTAKMDKLIRRLSSSNVEH
;
A
#
# COMPACT_ATOMS: atom_id res chain seq x y z
N MET A 1 -18.91 -40.86 39.06
CA MET A 1 -20.05 -40.48 38.19
C MET A 1 -19.53 -39.38 37.30
N GLN A 2 -19.49 -39.67 35.99
CA GLN A 2 -18.98 -38.87 34.87
C GLN A 2 -17.45 -38.82 34.69
N GLU A 3 -16.95 -39.95 34.19
CA GLU A 3 -15.92 -40.06 33.13
C GLU A 3 -16.39 -39.30 31.88
N GLU A 4 -15.49 -38.52 31.25
CA GLU A 4 -15.66 -38.03 29.88
C GLU A 4 -14.51 -38.57 29.01
N ASP A 5 -14.93 -39.23 27.94
CA ASP A 5 -14.13 -40.02 27.00
C ASP A 5 -13.27 -39.15 26.06
N GLU A 6 -11.97 -39.44 26.03
CA GLU A 6 -11.04 -39.04 24.97
C GLU A 6 -11.35 -39.80 23.67
N LYS A 7 -11.87 -39.09 22.66
CA LYS A 7 -12.11 -39.63 21.31
C LYS A 7 -10.85 -39.50 20.46
N LYS A 8 -10.09 -40.59 20.40
CA LYS A 8 -8.93 -40.84 19.54
C LYS A 8 -9.37 -40.88 18.07
N VAL A 9 -8.81 -40.00 17.24
CA VAL A 9 -8.99 -40.02 15.77
C VAL A 9 -7.87 -40.87 15.17
N GLU A 10 -8.23 -41.98 14.53
CA GLU A 10 -7.32 -42.87 13.80
C GLU A 10 -6.89 -42.21 12.47
N GLU A 11 -5.58 -42.09 12.28
CA GLU A 11 -4.97 -41.79 10.98
C GLU A 11 -4.96 -43.07 10.13
N GLY A 12 -5.67 -43.05 9.01
CA GLY A 12 -5.63 -44.11 8.00
C GLY A 12 -4.38 -44.01 7.12
N PRO A 13 -3.85 -45.14 6.60
CA PRO A 13 -2.66 -45.12 5.76
C PRO A 13 -3.00 -44.60 4.36
N PHE A 14 -2.30 -43.53 3.97
CA PHE A 14 -2.37 -42.93 2.64
C PHE A 14 -1.58 -43.80 1.66
N SER A 15 -2.29 -44.37 0.69
CA SER A 15 -1.77 -45.26 -0.36
C SER A 15 -0.98 -44.47 -1.41
N ASP A 16 0.19 -44.99 -1.79
CA ASP A 16 1.01 -44.52 -2.90
C ASP A 16 0.24 -44.57 -4.25
N PRO A 17 0.31 -43.53 -5.09
CA PRO A 17 -0.06 -43.63 -6.48
C PRO A 17 1.09 -44.25 -7.29
N GLN A 18 0.80 -45.45 -7.81
CA GLN A 18 1.57 -46.15 -8.83
C GLN A 18 1.89 -45.27 -10.05
N SER A 19 3.13 -45.37 -10.48
CA SER A 19 3.66 -45.06 -11.80
C SER A 19 2.82 -45.68 -12.93
N VAL A 20 2.31 -44.86 -13.84
CA VAL A 20 1.94 -45.27 -15.20
C VAL A 20 2.61 -44.31 -16.17
N GLU A 21 3.78 -44.72 -16.62
CA GLU A 21 4.54 -44.11 -17.70
C GLU A 21 4.09 -44.80 -19.00
N GLU A 22 3.20 -44.17 -19.75
CA GLU A 22 2.81 -44.61 -21.09
C GLU A 22 2.96 -43.43 -22.06
N ALA A 23 4.14 -43.37 -22.69
CA ALA A 23 4.50 -42.37 -23.68
C ALA A 23 3.68 -42.56 -24.97
N SER A 24 2.85 -41.57 -25.30
CA SER A 24 2.19 -41.45 -26.61
C SER A 24 3.04 -40.63 -27.58
N PRO A 25 3.34 -41.10 -28.80
CA PRO A 25 4.26 -40.44 -29.74
C PRO A 25 3.58 -39.34 -30.59
N LEU A 26 2.57 -38.63 -30.05
CA LEU A 26 1.77 -37.67 -30.83
C LEU A 26 1.92 -36.20 -30.41
N ASN A 27 2.71 -35.91 -29.36
CA ASN A 27 2.88 -34.54 -28.85
C ASN A 27 4.09 -33.80 -29.46
N GLU A 28 5.03 -34.53 -30.08
CA GLU A 28 6.25 -33.94 -30.68
C GLU A 28 5.96 -33.15 -31.96
N THR A 29 4.88 -33.46 -32.68
CA THR A 29 4.56 -32.81 -33.95
C THR A 29 3.85 -31.47 -33.78
N ILE A 30 3.24 -31.22 -32.61
CA ILE A 30 2.52 -29.97 -32.31
C ILE A 30 3.48 -28.91 -31.74
N GLU A 31 4.45 -29.30 -30.90
CA GLU A 31 5.49 -28.37 -30.42
C GLU A 31 6.43 -27.90 -31.55
N ALA A 32 6.67 -28.75 -32.57
CA ALA A 32 7.47 -28.38 -33.73
C ALA A 32 6.77 -27.38 -34.68
N THR A 33 5.43 -27.34 -34.68
CA THR A 33 4.67 -26.36 -35.46
C THR A 33 4.47 -25.04 -34.70
N GLU A 34 4.34 -25.07 -33.37
CA GLU A 34 4.21 -23.86 -32.56
C GLU A 34 5.52 -23.07 -32.43
N SER A 35 6.66 -23.76 -32.35
CA SER A 35 7.99 -23.13 -32.36
C SER A 35 8.30 -22.47 -33.71
N ASN A 36 7.97 -23.12 -34.84
CA ASN A 36 8.09 -22.52 -36.17
C ASN A 36 7.13 -21.34 -36.38
N LEU A 37 5.95 -21.36 -35.75
CA LEU A 37 5.03 -20.22 -35.80
C LEU A 37 5.61 -19.03 -35.02
N ARG A 38 6.12 -19.26 -33.79
CA ARG A 38 6.76 -18.21 -32.98
C ARG A 38 8.02 -17.64 -33.63
N GLU A 39 8.82 -18.47 -34.27
CA GLU A 39 10.01 -18.03 -35.00
C GLU A 39 9.63 -17.20 -36.23
N LYS A 40 8.59 -17.59 -36.99
CA LYS A 40 8.07 -16.77 -38.10
C LYS A 40 7.38 -15.48 -37.65
N PHE A 41 6.74 -15.46 -36.48
CA PHE A 41 6.20 -14.22 -35.90
C PHE A 41 7.31 -13.30 -35.37
N ALA A 42 8.44 -13.85 -34.93
CA ALA A 42 9.63 -13.07 -34.58
C ALA A 42 10.36 -12.53 -35.82
N GLU A 43 10.35 -13.25 -36.94
CA GLU A 43 11.01 -12.85 -38.19
C GLU A 43 10.20 -11.82 -39.01
N VAL A 44 8.86 -11.89 -38.95
CA VAL A 44 7.96 -10.88 -39.55
C VAL A 44 7.70 -9.71 -38.60
N GLY A 45 7.97 -9.91 -37.30
CA GLY A 45 7.94 -8.90 -36.25
C GLY A 45 9.14 -7.97 -36.25
N GLY A 46 9.55 -7.47 -37.42
CA GLY A 46 10.37 -6.28 -37.55
C GLY A 46 9.58 -5.03 -37.13
N PHE A 47 9.26 -4.94 -35.85
CA PHE A 47 8.76 -3.73 -35.19
C PHE A 47 9.95 -3.08 -34.47
N GLU A 48 10.99 -2.73 -35.24
CA GLU A 48 12.01 -1.78 -34.80
C GLU A 48 11.73 -0.44 -35.47
N ALA A 49 11.69 0.60 -34.63
CA ALA A 49 11.70 2.02 -34.97
C ALA A 49 10.38 2.64 -35.49
N LEU A 50 9.30 2.52 -34.70
CA LEU A 50 8.46 3.70 -34.49
C LEU A 50 9.15 4.52 -33.40
N ALA A 51 9.54 5.73 -33.77
CA ALA A 51 10.31 6.70 -33.02
C ALA A 51 10.20 6.55 -31.50
N ASP A 52 11.35 6.30 -30.88
CA ASP A 52 11.65 6.46 -29.46
C ASP A 52 11.16 7.85 -29.02
N ASP A 53 9.93 7.93 -28.51
CA ASP A 53 9.42 9.10 -27.83
C ASP A 53 10.04 9.05 -26.42
N PRO A 54 10.98 9.96 -26.08
CA PRO A 54 11.77 9.87 -24.85
C PRO A 54 10.96 9.99 -23.55
N ASP A 55 9.62 10.09 -23.64
CA ASP A 55 8.69 10.16 -22.53
C ASP A 55 8.07 8.80 -22.11
N GLU A 56 8.36 7.68 -22.81
CA GLU A 56 7.72 6.36 -22.55
C GLU A 56 8.34 5.52 -21.40
N HIS A 57 9.04 6.17 -20.47
CA HIS A 57 9.63 5.54 -19.27
C HIS A 57 9.00 6.00 -17.95
N ARG A 58 7.71 6.33 -17.94
CA ARG A 58 6.93 6.49 -16.70
C ARG A 58 6.43 5.14 -16.17
N GLN A 59 7.33 4.33 -15.61
CA GLN A 59 6.99 3.16 -14.78
C GLN A 59 6.86 3.53 -13.29
N GLY A 60 6.16 4.63 -13.01
CA GLY A 60 5.86 5.06 -11.65
C GLY A 60 4.45 4.66 -11.25
N PHE A 61 4.28 4.23 -9.99
CA PHE A 61 3.04 4.25 -9.17
C PHE A 61 2.32 5.63 -9.17
N ALA A 62 2.00 6.19 -10.33
CA ALA A 62 1.40 7.52 -10.44
C ALA A 62 -0.01 7.44 -9.87
N ILE A 63 -0.32 8.37 -8.96
CA ILE A 63 -1.69 8.64 -8.55
C ILE A 63 -2.44 8.94 -9.84
N PRO A 64 -3.53 8.21 -10.15
CA PRO A 64 -4.26 8.35 -11.40
C PRO A 64 -4.75 9.79 -11.51
N ASN A 65 -4.02 10.56 -12.30
CA ASN A 65 -4.44 11.86 -12.76
C ASN A 65 -4.59 11.66 -14.24
N THR A 66 -5.81 11.33 -14.64
CA THR A 66 -6.19 11.10 -16.02
C THR A 66 -5.66 12.29 -16.83
N SER A 67 -5.05 12.07 -17.99
CA SER A 67 -4.55 13.16 -18.84
C SER A 67 -5.64 14.21 -19.13
N GLU A 68 -6.91 13.77 -19.14
CA GLU A 68 -8.11 14.62 -19.14
C GLU A 68 -8.22 15.55 -17.92
N GLU A 69 -7.94 15.07 -16.71
CA GLU A 69 -8.00 15.89 -15.49
C GLU A 69 -6.88 16.94 -15.46
N ILE A 70 -5.69 16.61 -15.97
CA ILE A 70 -4.60 17.59 -16.12
C ILE A 70 -4.99 18.64 -17.17
N ALA A 71 -5.60 18.23 -18.28
CA ALA A 71 -6.09 19.15 -19.31
C ALA A 71 -7.22 20.05 -18.79
N ASP A 72 -8.13 19.51 -17.98
CA ASP A 72 -9.23 20.28 -17.37
C ASP A 72 -8.70 21.26 -16.29
N ALA A 73 -7.72 20.83 -15.49
CA ALA A 73 -7.01 21.72 -14.57
C ALA A 73 -6.26 22.84 -15.32
N GLY A 74 -5.67 22.54 -16.48
CA GLY A 74 -5.03 23.52 -17.35
C GLY A 74 -6.01 24.58 -17.83
N LYS A 75 -7.19 24.17 -18.29
CA LYS A 75 -8.28 25.09 -18.68
C LYS A 75 -8.75 25.97 -17.52
N ARG A 76 -8.77 25.42 -16.30
CA ARG A 76 -9.31 26.11 -15.12
C ARG A 76 -8.34 27.12 -14.52
N TRP A 77 -7.05 26.79 -14.45
CA TRP A 77 -6.06 27.59 -13.74
C TRP A 77 -5.12 28.39 -14.66
N GLY A 78 -5.00 28.01 -15.94
CA GLY A 78 -4.10 28.62 -16.92
C GLY A 78 -2.65 28.12 -16.80
N ASP A 79 -1.95 28.08 -17.94
CA ASP A 79 -0.65 27.39 -18.12
C ASP A 79 0.52 27.97 -17.30
N GLY A 80 0.35 29.15 -16.69
CA GLY A 80 1.37 29.80 -15.86
C GLY A 80 1.13 29.74 -14.34
N SER A 81 0.03 29.11 -13.92
CA SER A 81 -0.43 29.17 -12.53
C SER A 81 0.46 28.36 -11.58
N TRP A 82 0.61 28.82 -10.33
CA TRP A 82 1.41 28.11 -9.33
C TRP A 82 0.77 26.76 -8.96
N GLN A 83 -0.54 26.62 -9.13
CA GLN A 83 -1.31 25.40 -8.97
C GLN A 83 -0.82 24.31 -9.93
N MET A 84 -0.58 24.66 -11.20
CA MET A 84 -0.07 23.70 -12.18
C MET A 84 1.37 23.29 -11.87
N LYS A 85 2.19 24.22 -11.35
CA LYS A 85 3.53 23.89 -10.86
C LYS A 85 3.48 22.93 -9.67
N LEU A 86 2.57 23.16 -8.72
CA LEU A 86 2.39 22.28 -7.57
C LEU A 86 1.88 20.90 -8.01
N LEU A 87 0.95 20.84 -8.95
CA LEU A 87 0.46 19.59 -9.52
C LEU A 87 1.61 18.80 -10.19
N LYS A 88 2.48 19.47 -10.93
CA LYS A 88 3.67 18.86 -11.53
C LYS A 88 4.67 18.37 -10.47
N ILE A 89 4.79 19.07 -9.34
CA ILE A 89 5.64 18.65 -8.22
C ILE A 89 5.06 17.41 -7.54
N ILE A 90 3.76 17.40 -7.25
CA ILE A 90 3.10 16.24 -6.60
C ILE A 90 3.17 15.01 -7.51
N ASN A 91 2.97 15.21 -8.82
CA ASN A 91 3.09 14.14 -9.82
C ASN A 91 4.54 13.88 -10.27
N SER A 92 5.53 14.35 -9.50
CA SER A 92 6.93 14.03 -9.75
C SER A 92 7.23 12.62 -9.22
N ASP A 93 7.98 11.84 -10.00
CA ASP A 93 8.41 10.50 -9.61
C ASP A 93 9.15 10.49 -8.26
N PHE A 94 9.81 11.60 -7.92
CA PHE A 94 10.47 11.77 -6.63
C PHE A 94 9.47 11.77 -5.47
N VAL A 95 8.43 12.61 -5.54
CA VAL A 95 7.41 12.72 -4.48
C VAL A 95 6.65 11.41 -4.36
N GLN A 96 6.29 10.82 -5.48
CA GLN A 96 5.58 9.56 -5.52
C GLN A 96 6.39 8.40 -4.92
N ARG A 97 7.69 8.27 -5.26
CA ARG A 97 8.58 7.30 -4.62
C ARG A 97 8.72 7.56 -3.13
N PHE A 98 8.85 8.83 -2.73
CA PHE A 98 8.92 9.22 -1.33
C PHE A 98 7.66 8.82 -0.56
N LEU A 99 6.47 9.01 -1.13
CA LEU A 99 5.20 8.60 -0.53
C LEU A 99 5.07 7.09 -0.41
N VAL A 100 5.51 6.33 -1.42
CA VAL A 100 5.57 4.87 -1.36
C VAL A 100 6.52 4.42 -0.25
N VAL A 101 7.69 5.06 -0.09
CA VAL A 101 8.62 4.76 0.99
C VAL A 101 8.03 5.09 2.36
N LEU A 102 7.38 6.25 2.52
CA LEU A 102 6.68 6.61 3.76
C LEU A 102 5.60 5.59 4.11
N LEU A 103 4.95 5.01 3.10
CA LEU A 103 3.92 4.00 3.30
C LEU A 103 4.53 2.68 3.76
N VAL A 104 5.57 2.20 3.10
CA VAL A 104 6.29 1.01 3.55
C VAL A 104 6.77 1.21 4.99
N LEU A 105 7.26 2.41 5.31
CA LEU A 105 7.67 2.77 6.66
C LEU A 105 6.48 2.79 7.64
N ASP A 106 5.30 3.26 7.26
CA ASP A 106 4.07 3.19 8.06
C ASP A 106 3.69 1.74 8.41
N VAL A 107 3.78 0.84 7.44
CA VAL A 107 3.51 -0.59 7.64
C VAL A 107 4.55 -1.21 8.56
N LEU A 108 5.82 -0.88 8.39
CA LEU A 108 6.89 -1.33 9.29
C LEU A 108 6.67 -0.81 10.71
N VAL A 109 6.26 0.44 10.88
CA VAL A 109 5.93 1.02 12.19
C VAL A 109 4.74 0.29 12.81
N LEU A 110 3.71 -0.04 12.04
CA LEU A 110 2.57 -0.84 12.51
C LEU A 110 3.04 -2.23 13.00
N PHE A 111 3.89 -2.91 12.22
CA PHE A 111 4.46 -4.20 12.65
C PHE A 111 5.29 -4.05 13.93
N VAL A 112 6.14 -3.03 14.02
CA VAL A 112 6.91 -2.74 15.22
C VAL A 112 5.99 -2.47 16.40
N GLU A 113 4.92 -1.70 16.22
CA GLU A 113 3.95 -1.41 17.28
C GLU A 113 3.21 -2.68 17.71
N LEU A 114 2.68 -3.46 16.77
CA LEU A 114 1.93 -4.69 17.07
C LEU A 114 2.81 -5.76 17.71
N VAL A 115 4.02 -5.98 17.18
CA VAL A 115 4.95 -6.98 17.70
C VAL A 115 5.56 -6.52 19.02
N SER A 116 6.00 -5.26 19.13
CA SER A 116 6.63 -4.77 20.37
C SER A 116 5.63 -4.68 21.53
N VAL A 117 4.42 -4.19 21.26
CA VAL A 117 3.36 -4.05 22.28
C VAL A 117 2.71 -5.41 22.58
N GLY A 118 2.53 -6.27 21.59
CA GLY A 118 1.84 -7.56 21.77
C GLY A 118 2.73 -8.66 22.35
N ALA A 119 3.99 -8.75 21.92
CA ALA A 119 4.84 -9.91 22.23
C ALA A 119 5.85 -9.64 23.36
N PHE A 120 6.40 -8.42 23.44
CA PHE A 120 7.53 -8.14 24.33
C PHE A 120 7.16 -7.40 25.62
N PHE A 121 6.06 -6.64 25.62
CA PHE A 121 5.66 -5.87 26.78
C PHE A 121 4.15 -5.97 26.98
N PRO A 122 3.65 -6.94 27.79
CA PRO A 122 2.26 -6.89 28.22
C PRO A 122 1.99 -5.49 28.80
N LEU A 123 0.93 -4.83 28.32
CA LEU A 123 0.55 -3.49 28.75
C LEU A 123 0.72 -3.40 30.26
N SER A 124 1.40 -2.35 30.72
CA SER A 124 1.76 -2.12 32.13
C SER A 124 0.60 -2.24 33.14
N GLN A 125 -0.65 -2.27 32.66
CA GLN A 125 -1.84 -2.59 33.45
C GLN A 125 -1.94 -4.06 33.90
N LEU A 126 -1.25 -5.00 33.23
CA LEU A 126 -1.29 -6.43 33.54
C LEU A 126 -0.09 -6.90 34.38
N VAL A 127 0.97 -6.08 34.48
CA VAL A 127 2.08 -6.36 35.39
C VAL A 127 1.69 -5.84 36.76
N VAL A 128 0.88 -6.64 37.47
CA VAL A 128 0.70 -6.48 38.92
C VAL A 128 2.10 -6.53 39.52
N ARG A 129 2.50 -5.44 40.18
CA ARG A 129 3.69 -5.50 41.01
C ARG A 129 3.39 -6.40 42.20
N ASP A 130 4.17 -7.46 42.36
CA ASP A 130 4.21 -8.24 43.61
C ASP A 130 4.80 -7.44 44.80
N ALA A 131 5.25 -6.20 44.57
CA ALA A 131 5.76 -5.33 45.61
C ALA A 131 4.66 -4.39 46.12
N ILE A 132 3.92 -4.85 47.13
CA ILE A 132 3.07 -4.02 47.98
C ILE A 132 3.97 -3.10 48.80
N SER A 133 3.78 -1.79 48.68
CA SER A 133 4.41 -0.80 49.56
C SER A 133 3.72 -0.88 50.92
N CYS A 134 4.37 -1.47 51.93
CA CYS A 134 3.78 -1.59 53.28
C CYS A 134 3.78 -0.27 54.06
N CYS A 135 4.34 0.82 53.53
CA CYS A 135 4.36 2.10 54.23
C CYS A 135 3.03 2.84 54.00
N PRO A 136 2.26 3.15 55.05
CA PRO A 136 1.14 4.08 54.91
C PRO A 136 1.70 5.43 54.43
N PRO A 137 1.01 6.14 53.52
CA PRO A 137 1.37 7.52 53.25
C PRO A 137 1.25 8.26 54.58
N GLU A 138 2.37 8.74 55.11
CA GLU A 138 2.40 9.51 56.36
C GLU A 138 1.33 10.59 56.24
N SER A 139 0.35 10.57 57.13
CA SER A 139 -0.81 11.46 57.16
C SER A 139 -0.45 12.88 57.62
N GLY A 140 0.75 13.34 57.24
CA GLY A 140 1.19 14.71 57.37
C GLY A 140 0.55 15.55 56.28
N TYR A 141 -0.04 16.67 56.66
CA TYR A 141 -0.47 17.76 55.79
C TYR A 141 0.70 18.24 54.89
N VAL A 142 0.95 17.58 53.77
CA VAL A 142 1.88 18.07 52.75
C VAL A 142 1.04 18.84 51.73
N SER A 143 1.27 20.16 51.75
CA SER A 143 0.65 21.17 50.89
C SER A 143 0.68 20.75 49.41
N SER A 144 -0.46 20.89 48.74
CA SER A 144 -0.74 20.49 47.35
C SER A 144 0.10 21.16 46.25
N ALA A 145 1.22 21.82 46.58
CA ALA A 145 2.01 22.63 45.65
C ALA A 145 3.33 21.97 45.18
N GLU A 146 3.79 20.86 45.80
CA GLU A 146 5.04 20.18 45.43
C GLU A 146 4.81 18.76 44.87
N LYS A 147 3.77 18.59 44.05
CA LYS A 147 3.32 17.27 43.58
C LYS A 147 3.94 16.77 42.28
N GLU A 148 4.96 17.44 41.73
CA GLU A 148 5.47 17.12 40.38
C GLU A 148 6.85 16.47 40.29
N GLU A 149 7.63 16.37 41.37
CA GLU A 149 8.91 15.65 41.33
C GLU A 149 8.91 14.47 42.30
N GLY A 150 8.44 13.33 41.80
CA GLY A 150 8.44 12.04 42.50
C GLY A 150 9.86 11.54 42.77
N HIS A 151 10.49 12.06 43.84
CA HIS A 151 11.69 11.47 44.39
C HIS A 151 11.36 10.09 44.96
N ARG A 152 11.77 9.09 44.19
CA ARG A 152 11.79 7.67 44.52
C ARG A 152 12.68 7.48 45.76
N PHE A 153 12.10 7.55 46.97
CA PHE A 153 12.79 7.25 48.23
C PHE A 153 12.98 5.72 48.35
N LEU A 154 13.84 5.16 47.50
CA LEU A 154 14.32 3.79 47.67
C LEU A 154 15.49 3.83 48.66
N GLY A 155 15.20 3.47 49.91
CA GLY A 155 16.20 2.98 50.87
C GLY A 155 17.30 3.99 51.22
N GLY A 156 16.97 5.00 52.03
CA GLY A 156 17.96 5.94 52.54
C GLY A 156 17.50 6.65 53.79
N GLY A 157 16.94 5.93 54.76
CA GLY A 157 16.36 6.54 55.95
C GLY A 157 16.20 5.60 57.14
N GLY A 158 17.29 4.98 57.58
CA GLY A 158 17.55 4.68 59.01
C GLY A 158 16.64 3.75 59.83
N SER A 159 15.44 3.36 59.40
CA SER A 159 14.58 2.44 60.14
C SER A 159 14.57 1.07 59.48
N THR A 160 15.21 0.10 60.12
CA THR A 160 15.29 -1.32 59.75
C THR A 160 13.96 -2.08 59.95
N GLU A 161 12.82 -1.43 59.74
CA GLU A 161 11.52 -2.12 59.80
C GLU A 161 11.22 -2.74 58.45
N ILE A 162 11.84 -3.91 58.23
CA ILE A 162 11.37 -4.90 57.27
C ILE A 162 9.90 -5.18 57.62
N CYS A 163 9.00 -5.07 56.64
CA CYS A 163 7.58 -5.36 56.87
C CYS A 163 7.43 -6.75 57.51
N ALA A 164 6.85 -6.81 58.71
CA ALA A 164 6.59 -8.08 59.37
C ALA A 164 5.50 -8.84 58.60
N TYR A 165 5.77 -10.11 58.25
CA TYR A 165 4.80 -11.00 57.63
C TYR A 165 3.69 -11.37 58.65
N PRO A 166 2.41 -11.50 58.24
CA PRO A 166 1.87 -11.49 56.87
C PRO A 166 1.58 -10.09 56.31
N LEU A 167 1.78 -9.91 55.00
CA LEU A 167 1.41 -8.66 54.33
C LEU A 167 -0.11 -8.52 54.27
N GLU A 168 -0.63 -7.44 54.86
CA GLU A 168 -2.04 -7.08 54.74
C GLU A 168 -2.29 -6.48 53.35
N GLU A 169 -3.33 -6.96 52.64
CA GLU A 169 -3.71 -6.42 51.34
C GLU A 169 -4.23 -4.99 51.50
N THR A 170 -3.35 -4.01 51.31
CA THR A 170 -3.77 -2.62 51.30
C THR A 170 -4.44 -2.29 49.96
N GLY A 171 -5.57 -1.57 49.97
CA GLY A 171 -6.26 -1.10 48.76
C GLY A 171 -5.52 0.00 47.97
N TYR A 172 -4.22 0.21 48.20
CA TYR A 172 -3.44 1.22 47.50
C TYR A 172 -3.06 0.71 46.11
N LYS A 173 -3.46 1.45 45.08
CA LYS A 173 -3.11 1.17 43.68
C LYS A 173 -1.59 1.32 43.54
N ALA A 174 -0.90 0.23 43.15
CA ALA A 174 0.55 0.24 42.96
C ALA A 174 0.96 1.41 42.05
N GLY A 175 1.88 2.24 42.52
CA GLY A 175 2.41 3.38 41.76
C GLY A 175 3.21 2.89 40.55
N TYR A 176 3.01 3.56 39.41
CA TYR A 176 3.83 3.37 38.22
C TYR A 176 5.25 3.88 38.50
N ASP A 177 6.26 3.05 38.23
CA ASP A 177 7.65 3.44 38.40
C ASP A 177 8.29 3.68 37.04
N TYR A 178 8.25 4.95 36.65
CA TYR A 178 8.79 5.47 35.40
C TYR A 178 10.28 5.20 35.21
N SER A 179 11.02 4.93 36.29
CA SER A 179 12.47 4.77 36.24
C SER A 179 12.94 3.35 35.94
N LYS A 180 12.04 2.36 35.91
CA LYS A 180 12.41 0.95 35.64
C LYS A 180 12.75 0.71 34.17
N TYR A 181 12.10 1.41 33.24
CA TYR A 181 12.30 1.23 31.79
C TYR A 181 12.27 2.57 31.01
N PRO A 182 13.31 3.41 31.15
CA PRO A 182 13.35 4.71 30.48
C PRO A 182 13.32 4.57 28.95
N GLY A 183 13.94 3.53 28.39
CA GLY A 183 13.97 3.29 26.94
C GLY A 183 12.59 3.04 26.33
N ILE A 184 11.67 2.39 27.06
CA ILE A 184 10.33 2.07 26.56
C ILE A 184 9.49 3.32 26.43
N HIS A 185 9.56 4.22 27.42
CA HIS A 185 8.85 5.49 27.37
C HIS A 185 9.32 6.34 26.18
N VAL A 186 10.63 6.42 25.96
CA VAL A 186 11.20 7.14 24.80
C VAL A 186 10.77 6.48 23.49
N ALA A 187 10.83 5.16 23.39
CA ALA A 187 10.43 4.43 22.18
C ALA A 187 8.94 4.63 21.86
N HIS A 188 8.06 4.56 22.86
CA HIS A 188 6.62 4.79 22.68
C HIS A 188 6.33 6.22 22.20
N THR A 189 6.98 7.22 22.81
CA THR A 189 6.85 8.62 22.37
C THR A 189 7.38 8.82 20.94
N ALA A 190 8.49 8.18 20.59
CA ALA A 190 9.06 8.26 19.25
C ALA A 190 8.17 7.59 18.20
N LEU A 191 7.65 6.39 18.47
CA LEU A 191 6.73 5.67 17.58
C LEU A 191 5.46 6.49 17.35
N TYR A 192 4.82 6.98 18.43
CA TYR A 192 3.66 7.85 18.34
C TYR A 192 3.93 9.14 17.54
N SER A 193 5.07 9.79 17.78
CA SER A 193 5.43 10.99 17.02
C SER A 193 5.63 10.69 15.55
N THR A 194 6.20 9.52 15.22
CA THR A 194 6.47 9.10 13.86
C THR A 194 5.16 8.80 13.11
N THR A 195 4.25 8.05 13.72
CA THR A 195 2.93 7.75 13.13
C THR A 195 2.16 9.04 12.86
N LEU A 196 2.16 9.98 13.81
CA LEU A 196 1.49 11.27 13.68
C LEU A 196 2.04 12.09 12.50
N VAL A 197 3.36 12.13 12.32
CA VAL A 197 4.00 12.86 11.21
C VAL A 197 3.60 12.24 9.87
N ILE A 198 3.63 10.90 9.76
CA ILE A 198 3.28 10.18 8.53
C ILE A 198 1.78 10.35 8.20
N LEU A 199 0.91 10.26 9.20
CA LEU A 199 -0.52 10.55 9.07
C LEU A 199 -0.78 11.97 8.59
N SER A 200 -0.09 12.94 9.19
CA SER A 200 -0.20 14.34 8.79
C SER A 200 0.27 14.56 7.35
N SER A 201 1.40 13.95 6.93
CA SER A 201 1.88 14.09 5.56
C SER A 201 0.92 13.50 4.53
N PHE A 202 0.34 12.33 4.78
CA PHE A 202 -0.64 11.73 3.86
C PHE A 202 -1.95 12.51 3.81
N LEU A 203 -2.40 13.09 4.93
CA LEU A 203 -3.57 13.96 4.93
C LEU A 203 -3.30 15.24 4.13
N LEU A 204 -2.13 15.87 4.32
CA LEU A 204 -1.76 17.08 3.58
C LEU A 204 -1.67 16.83 2.08
N GLU A 205 -1.10 15.69 1.68
CA GLU A 205 -1.06 15.26 0.28
C GLU A 205 -2.48 15.09 -0.29
N LEU A 206 -3.37 14.39 0.41
CA LEU A 206 -4.77 14.24 0.00
C LEU A 206 -5.46 15.60 -0.14
N LEU A 207 -5.26 16.49 0.83
CA LEU A 207 -5.85 17.83 0.79
C LEU A 207 -5.29 18.66 -0.37
N ALA A 208 -4.00 18.50 -0.68
CA ALA A 208 -3.39 19.16 -1.84
C ALA A 208 -4.01 18.64 -3.15
N LEU A 209 -4.23 17.33 -3.27
CA LEU A 209 -4.92 16.74 -4.43
C LEU A 209 -6.37 17.26 -4.54
N VAL A 210 -7.14 17.26 -3.44
CA VAL A 210 -8.49 17.83 -3.40
C VAL A 210 -8.51 19.30 -3.84
N TYR A 211 -7.53 20.08 -3.37
CA TYR A 211 -7.42 21.49 -3.69
C TYR A 211 -7.10 21.71 -5.18
N LEU A 212 -6.18 20.92 -5.75
CA LEU A 212 -5.73 21.06 -7.12
C LEU A 212 -6.74 20.57 -8.17
N LEU A 213 -7.32 19.38 -7.96
CA LEU A 213 -8.37 18.82 -8.83
C LEU A 213 -9.69 19.59 -8.65
N GLY A 214 -9.89 20.14 -7.46
CA GLY A 214 -11.06 20.91 -7.07
C GLY A 214 -12.18 20.03 -6.50
N PRO A 215 -12.94 20.55 -5.52
CA PRO A 215 -13.87 19.75 -4.73
C PRO A 215 -14.99 19.13 -5.58
N LYS A 216 -15.50 19.83 -6.60
CA LYS A 216 -16.63 19.35 -7.41
C LYS A 216 -16.35 18.03 -8.14
N GLN A 217 -15.14 17.87 -8.68
CA GLN A 217 -14.76 16.66 -9.38
C GLN A 217 -14.41 15.55 -8.38
N PHE A 218 -13.72 15.92 -7.30
CA PHE A 218 -13.39 15.03 -6.20
C PHE A 218 -14.63 14.36 -5.58
N PHE A 219 -15.73 15.10 -5.35
CA PHE A 219 -16.96 14.55 -4.78
C PHE A 219 -17.72 13.58 -5.69
N LYS A 220 -17.40 13.50 -6.99
CA LYS A 220 -17.99 12.47 -7.87
C LYS A 220 -17.38 11.10 -7.63
N GLN A 221 -16.11 11.05 -7.22
CA GLN A 221 -15.41 9.81 -6.93
C GLN A 221 -15.53 9.48 -5.44
N VAL A 222 -16.52 8.65 -5.11
CA VAL A 222 -16.87 8.31 -3.72
C VAL A 222 -15.66 7.73 -2.95
N THR A 223 -14.80 6.98 -3.62
CA THR A 223 -13.63 6.33 -3.02
C THR A 223 -12.65 7.34 -2.43
N TYR A 224 -12.40 8.47 -3.10
CA TYR A 224 -11.52 9.50 -2.57
C TYR A 224 -12.15 10.26 -1.39
N VAL A 225 -13.46 10.48 -1.40
CA VAL A 225 -14.17 11.12 -0.28
C VAL A 225 -14.10 10.25 0.96
N VAL A 226 -14.35 8.95 0.81
CA VAL A 226 -14.27 7.98 1.90
C VAL A 226 -12.84 7.93 2.47
N ASP A 227 -11.83 7.92 1.61
CA ASP A 227 -10.43 7.95 2.06
C ASP A 227 -10.09 9.21 2.85
N LEU A 228 -10.50 10.39 2.36
CA LEU A 228 -10.30 11.65 3.08
C LEU A 228 -10.94 11.63 4.46
N VAL A 229 -12.18 11.15 4.57
CA VAL A 229 -12.91 11.04 5.84
C VAL A 229 -12.21 10.07 6.79
N ILE A 230 -11.80 8.89 6.30
CA ILE A 230 -11.13 7.88 7.13
C ILE A 230 -9.78 8.39 7.64
N VAL A 231 -8.96 8.99 6.77
CA VAL A 231 -7.67 9.55 7.17
C VAL A 231 -7.86 10.71 8.16
N ALA A 232 -8.82 11.61 7.92
CA ALA A 232 -9.11 12.71 8.85
C ALA A 232 -9.61 12.22 10.22
N MET A 233 -10.48 11.20 10.24
CA MET A 233 -10.96 10.57 11.47
C MET A 233 -9.82 9.87 12.22
N SER A 234 -8.93 9.17 11.51
CA SER A 234 -7.78 8.51 12.13
C SER A 234 -6.85 9.51 12.81
N LEU A 235 -6.52 10.63 12.13
CA LEU A 235 -5.70 11.68 12.71
C LEU A 235 -6.39 12.33 13.92
N SER A 236 -7.70 12.59 13.81
CA SER A 236 -8.48 13.16 14.89
C SER A 236 -8.48 12.26 16.12
N LEU A 237 -8.69 10.95 15.94
CA LEU A 237 -8.62 9.97 17.03
C LEU A 237 -7.24 9.91 17.67
N GLU A 238 -6.17 10.01 16.88
CA GLU A 238 -4.79 9.97 17.39
C GLU A 238 -4.42 11.23 18.20
N ILE A 239 -4.97 12.39 17.83
CA ILE A 239 -4.85 13.65 18.59
C ILE A 239 -5.72 13.63 19.85
N LEU A 240 -6.94 13.09 19.74
CA LEU A 240 -7.87 12.96 20.87
C LEU A 240 -7.35 11.99 21.92
N LEU A 241 -6.75 10.86 21.52
CA LEU A 241 -6.13 9.91 22.44
C LEU A 241 -5.03 10.52 23.29
N LYS A 242 -4.26 11.46 22.72
CA LYS A 242 -3.24 12.20 23.48
C LYS A 242 -3.84 13.06 24.60
N HIS A 243 -5.04 13.61 24.38
CA HIS A 243 -5.71 14.51 25.33
C HIS A 243 -6.68 13.79 26.27
N ALA A 244 -7.30 12.68 25.85
CA ALA A 244 -8.36 11.96 26.56
C ALA A 244 -7.81 10.71 27.27
N SER A 245 -6.96 10.89 28.29
CA SER A 245 -6.02 9.85 28.73
C SER A 245 -6.47 8.89 29.84
N LYS A 246 -7.76 8.76 30.20
CA LYS A 246 -8.10 7.96 31.42
C LYS A 246 -9.19 6.89 31.37
N GLU A 247 -10.17 6.95 30.46
CA GLU A 247 -11.33 6.03 30.57
C GLU A 247 -11.64 5.22 29.29
N VAL A 248 -11.16 5.64 28.10
CA VAL A 248 -11.58 5.05 26.81
C VAL A 248 -10.45 4.31 26.07
N LEU A 249 -9.33 4.06 26.74
CA LEU A 249 -8.09 3.59 26.09
C LEU A 249 -8.08 2.12 25.65
N SER A 250 -9.04 1.28 26.04
CA SER A 250 -8.96 -0.17 25.76
C SER A 250 -9.36 -0.55 24.34
N VAL A 251 -10.33 0.15 23.74
CA VAL A 251 -10.91 -0.24 22.43
C VAL A 251 -10.37 0.61 21.28
N ILE A 252 -10.02 1.87 21.54
CA ILE A 252 -9.59 2.82 20.50
C ILE A 252 -8.31 2.39 19.76
N PRO A 253 -7.27 1.82 20.40
CA PRO A 253 -6.07 1.36 19.68
C PRO A 253 -6.38 0.32 18.60
N GLY A 254 -7.35 -0.57 18.84
CA GLY A 254 -7.81 -1.55 17.85
C GLY A 254 -8.46 -0.90 16.63
N ILE A 255 -9.28 0.13 16.85
CA ILE A 255 -9.93 0.90 15.77
C ILE A 255 -8.87 1.65 14.93
N LEU A 256 -7.83 2.20 15.56
CA LEU A 256 -6.72 2.84 14.85
C LEU A 256 -5.99 1.86 13.92
N ILE A 257 -5.76 0.62 14.33
CA ILE A 257 -5.14 -0.41 13.47
C ILE A 257 -6.00 -0.63 12.22
N ILE A 258 -7.34 -0.72 12.35
CA ILE A 258 -8.24 -0.88 11.21
C ILE A 258 -8.13 0.30 10.24
N PHE A 259 -8.12 1.54 10.76
CA PHE A 259 -7.93 2.73 9.93
C PHE A 259 -6.56 2.78 9.24
N ARG A 260 -5.52 2.21 9.85
CA ARG A 260 -4.22 2.07 9.18
C ARG A 260 -4.26 1.01 8.08
N VAL A 261 -4.95 -0.11 8.31
CA VAL A 261 -5.15 -1.15 7.27
C VAL A 261 -5.94 -0.60 6.08
N TRP A 262 -6.85 0.35 6.28
CA TRP A 262 -7.54 1.02 5.18
C TRP A 262 -6.60 1.62 4.13
N ARG A 263 -5.38 2.02 4.52
CA ARG A 263 -4.38 2.54 3.58
C ARG A 263 -4.02 1.53 2.48
N PHE A 264 -4.07 0.23 2.76
CA PHE A 264 -3.88 -0.78 1.72
C PHE A 264 -4.99 -0.76 0.68
N VAL A 265 -6.24 -0.52 1.10
CA VAL A 265 -7.38 -0.37 0.19
C VAL A 265 -7.18 0.87 -0.68
N ARG A 266 -6.72 1.98 -0.10
CA ARG A 266 -6.37 3.20 -0.86
C ARG A 266 -5.29 2.93 -1.91
N ILE A 267 -4.18 2.29 -1.54
CA ILE A 267 -3.10 1.91 -2.45
C ILE A 267 -3.63 1.01 -3.55
N GLY A 268 -4.38 -0.03 -3.18
CA GLY A 268 -4.96 -0.98 -4.11
C GLY A 268 -5.83 -0.27 -5.13
N HIS A 269 -6.70 0.64 -4.68
CA HIS A 269 -7.51 1.45 -5.58
C HIS A 269 -6.67 2.35 -6.48
N GLY A 270 -5.65 3.03 -5.94
CA GLY A 270 -4.73 3.86 -6.72
C GLY A 270 -3.96 3.06 -7.78
N LEU A 271 -3.46 1.88 -7.43
CA LEU A 271 -2.73 0.99 -8.33
C LEU A 271 -3.64 0.39 -9.41
N VAL A 272 -4.85 -0.02 -9.02
CA VAL A 272 -5.84 -0.56 -9.95
C VAL A 272 -6.26 0.52 -10.94
N ALA A 273 -6.57 1.72 -10.47
CA ALA A 273 -6.90 2.84 -11.34
C ALA A 273 -5.75 3.20 -12.31
N SER A 274 -4.51 3.26 -11.81
CA SER A 274 -3.31 3.47 -12.65
C SER A 274 -3.12 2.35 -13.69
N THR A 275 -3.33 1.09 -13.29
CA THR A 275 -3.20 -0.07 -14.19
C THR A 275 -4.29 -0.05 -15.27
N TYR A 276 -5.54 0.29 -14.91
CA TYR A 276 -6.64 0.42 -15.87
C TYR A 276 -6.37 1.52 -16.89
N GLU A 277 -5.87 2.68 -16.48
CA GLU A 277 -5.49 3.76 -17.41
C GLU A 277 -4.38 3.31 -18.37
N LEU A 278 -3.36 2.64 -17.85
CA LEU A 278 -2.23 2.17 -18.66
C LEU A 278 -2.64 1.07 -19.65
N GLN A 279 -3.55 0.18 -19.24
CA GLN A 279 -4.15 -0.81 -20.12
C GLN A 279 -5.04 -0.19 -21.19
N GLN A 280 -5.86 0.80 -20.85
CA GLN A 280 -6.70 1.52 -21.81
C GLN A 280 -5.85 2.25 -22.85
N HIS A 281 -4.75 2.88 -22.45
CA HIS A 281 -3.84 3.54 -23.39
C HIS A 281 -3.18 2.55 -24.36
N LYS A 282 -2.67 1.42 -23.85
CA LYS A 282 -2.09 0.36 -24.69
C LYS A 282 -3.13 -0.25 -25.63
N LEU A 283 -4.35 -0.44 -25.14
CA LEU A 283 -5.47 -0.93 -25.95
C LEU A 283 -5.80 0.06 -27.08
N HIS A 284 -5.88 1.35 -26.79
CA HIS A 284 -6.15 2.38 -27.78
C HIS A 284 -5.04 2.46 -28.84
N LEU A 285 -3.76 2.38 -28.45
CA LEU A 285 -2.64 2.32 -29.38
C LEU A 285 -2.74 1.08 -30.29
N ALA A 286 -3.00 -0.10 -29.71
CA ALA A 286 -3.15 -1.33 -30.47
C ALA A 286 -4.30 -1.24 -31.48
N VAL A 287 -5.44 -0.64 -31.10
CA VAL A 287 -6.57 -0.39 -31.99
C VAL A 287 -6.19 0.57 -33.12
N SER A 288 -5.55 1.70 -32.82
CA SER A 288 -5.13 2.66 -33.85
C SER A 288 -4.13 2.07 -34.85
N TYR A 289 -3.26 1.17 -34.39
CA TYR A 289 -2.31 0.46 -35.24
C TYR A 289 -3.01 -0.55 -36.17
N ILE A 290 -4.03 -1.25 -35.68
CA ILE A 290 -4.85 -2.15 -36.52
C ILE A 290 -5.58 -1.35 -37.59
N GLU A 291 -6.15 -0.19 -37.25
CA GLU A 291 -6.86 0.68 -38.19
C GLU A 291 -5.92 1.19 -39.30
N GLU A 292 -4.68 1.57 -38.96
CA GLU A 292 -3.66 1.95 -39.94
C GLU A 292 -3.27 0.77 -40.85
N LEU A 293 -3.13 -0.43 -40.30
CA LEU A 293 -2.84 -1.63 -41.08
C LEU A 293 -3.99 -1.99 -42.02
N GLU A 294 -5.25 -1.87 -41.56
CA GLU A 294 -6.44 -2.09 -42.38
C GLU A 294 -6.50 -1.11 -43.55
N GLU A 295 -6.19 0.16 -43.32
CA GLU A 295 -6.12 1.18 -44.37
C GLU A 295 -5.01 0.86 -45.40
N ARG A 296 -3.83 0.41 -44.93
CA ARG A 296 -2.73 0.00 -45.82
C ARG A 296 -3.10 -1.25 -46.64
N VAL A 297 -3.71 -2.26 -46.03
CA VAL A 297 -4.16 -3.47 -46.73
C VAL A 297 -5.19 -3.12 -47.79
N LYS A 298 -6.19 -2.30 -47.44
CA LYS A 298 -7.22 -1.83 -48.38
C LYS A 298 -6.61 -1.07 -49.56
N LYS A 299 -5.59 -0.25 -49.32
CA LYS A 299 -4.86 0.46 -50.39
C LYS A 299 -4.17 -0.50 -51.37
N TYR A 300 -3.62 -1.62 -50.89
CA TYR A 300 -3.03 -2.65 -51.77
C TYR A 300 -4.11 -3.50 -52.48
N GLU A 301 -5.26 -3.73 -51.85
CA GLU A 301 -6.40 -4.42 -52.45
C GLU A 301 -7.16 -3.58 -53.49
N ASP A 302 -7.04 -2.25 -53.45
CA ASP A 302 -7.50 -1.35 -54.53
C ASP A 302 -6.46 -1.19 -55.67
N GLU A 303 -5.19 -1.54 -55.44
CA GLU A 303 -4.13 -1.56 -56.46
C GLU A 303 -4.00 -2.82 -57.38
N PRO A 304 -4.76 -3.94 -57.28
CA PRO A 304 -4.61 -5.11 -58.15
C PRO A 304 -5.10 -4.84 -59.57
N THR A 305 -5.74 -3.70 -59.85
CA THR A 305 -5.93 -3.24 -61.22
C THR A 305 -4.60 -2.93 -61.91
N ARG A 306 -3.53 -2.68 -61.15
CA ARG A 306 -2.17 -2.42 -61.68
C ARG A 306 -1.45 -3.72 -62.02
N THR A 307 -1.60 -4.78 -61.22
CA THR A 307 -1.04 -6.11 -61.53
C THR A 307 -1.73 -6.71 -62.76
N ALA A 308 -3.05 -6.59 -62.88
CA ALA A 308 -3.78 -6.99 -64.09
C ALA A 308 -3.34 -6.23 -65.36
N LYS A 309 -2.93 -4.96 -65.22
CA LYS A 309 -2.33 -4.18 -66.32
C LYS A 309 -0.90 -4.63 -66.64
N MET A 310 -0.09 -4.94 -65.63
CA MET A 310 1.27 -5.47 -65.83
C MET A 310 1.25 -6.85 -66.48
N ASP A 311 0.35 -7.75 -66.10
CA ASP A 311 0.18 -9.04 -66.75
C ASP A 311 -0.23 -8.89 -68.23
N LYS A 312 -1.11 -7.94 -68.54
CA LYS A 312 -1.44 -7.60 -69.93
C LYS A 312 -0.22 -7.08 -70.71
N LEU A 313 0.66 -6.30 -70.09
CA LEU A 313 1.88 -5.81 -70.72
C LEU A 313 2.91 -6.93 -70.94
N ILE A 314 3.13 -7.79 -69.95
CA ILE A 314 4.04 -8.93 -70.04
C ILE A 314 3.57 -9.90 -71.14
N ARG A 315 2.27 -10.16 -71.23
CA ARG A 315 1.70 -11.01 -72.30
C ARG A 315 1.96 -10.43 -73.70
N ARG A 316 1.88 -9.10 -73.87
CA ARG A 316 2.17 -8.41 -75.14
C ARG A 316 3.66 -8.44 -75.49
N LEU A 317 4.54 -8.27 -74.51
CA LEU A 317 5.98 -8.36 -74.73
C LEU A 317 6.42 -9.79 -75.07
N SER A 318 5.83 -10.79 -74.41
CA SER A 318 6.08 -12.21 -74.70
C SER A 318 5.64 -12.60 -76.11
N SER A 319 4.50 -12.11 -76.61
CA SER A 319 4.07 -12.42 -77.99
C SER A 319 4.94 -11.75 -79.06
N SER A 320 5.53 -10.59 -78.77
CA SER A 320 6.38 -9.86 -79.72
C SER A 320 7.76 -10.50 -79.94
N ASN A 321 8.22 -11.35 -79.02
CA ASN A 321 9.59 -11.88 -79.03
C ASN A 321 9.71 -13.28 -79.66
N VAL A 322 8.60 -13.84 -80.17
CA VAL A 322 8.55 -15.19 -80.78
C VAL A 322 8.55 -15.13 -82.32
N GLU A 323 8.38 -13.95 -82.93
CA GLU A 323 8.29 -13.77 -84.39
C GLU A 323 9.63 -13.35 -85.07
N HIS A 324 10.77 -13.43 -84.38
CA HIS A 324 12.09 -13.13 -84.92
C HIS A 324 13.02 -14.35 -84.88
#